data_AF-A0A0H4PKJ4-F1
#
_entry.id   AF-A0A0H4PKJ4-F1
#
_cell.length_a   1.000
_cell.length_b   1.000
_cell.length_c   1.000
_cell.angle_alpha   90.00
_cell.angle_beta   90.00
_cell.angle_gamma   90.00
#
_symmetry.space_group_name_H-M   'P 1'
#
loop_
_entity.id
_entity.type
_entity.pdbx_description
1 polymer ?
#
loop_
_entity_poly.entity_id
_entity_poly.type
_entity_poly.pdbx_seq_one_letter_code
_entity_poly.pdbx_strand_id
1 'polypeptide(L)'
;MTKYLKNVWMYHLVADLPMMAFIYPWVVHHNTIVFIVFGGLIYPFIYRPIIDYYRLLALGEIQATDFRKMWKWGTLYRFKYYNKLMFGI
;
A
#
# COMPACT_ATOMS: atom_id res chain seq x y z
N MET A 1 7.77 -12.02 -4.08
CA MET A 1 6.74 -10.96 -3.95
C MET A 1 6.83 -9.92 -5.07
N THR A 2 8.00 -9.34 -5.32
CA THR A 2 8.25 -8.32 -6.36
C THR A 2 7.79 -8.71 -7.77
N LYS A 3 8.01 -9.94 -8.24
CA LYS A 3 7.57 -10.38 -9.58
C LYS A 3 6.05 -10.20 -9.82
N TYR A 4 5.23 -10.43 -8.80
CA TYR A 4 3.77 -10.32 -8.89
C TYR A 4 3.27 -8.87 -8.84
N LEU A 5 3.98 -8.00 -8.12
CA LEU A 5 3.65 -6.58 -7.97
C LEU A 5 3.98 -5.74 -9.21
N LYS A 6 4.66 -6.31 -10.22
CA LYS A 6 4.75 -5.70 -11.56
C LYS A 6 3.38 -5.63 -12.25
N ASN A 7 2.51 -6.61 -12.00
CA ASN A 7 1.17 -6.61 -12.57
C ASN A 7 0.28 -5.63 -11.78
N VAL A 8 -0.30 -4.67 -12.50
CA VAL A 8 -1.11 -3.59 -11.92
C VAL A 8 -2.32 -4.12 -11.16
N TRP A 9 -3.02 -5.12 -11.71
CA TRP A 9 -4.19 -5.73 -11.09
C TRP A 9 -3.83 -6.48 -9.83
N MET A 10 -2.74 -7.24 -9.86
CA MET A 10 -2.26 -7.99 -8.70
C MET A 10 -1.83 -7.05 -7.58
N TYR A 11 -1.19 -5.92 -7.91
CA TYR A 11 -0.90 -4.89 -6.92
C TYR A 11 -2.17 -4.35 -6.28
N HIS A 12 -3.19 -3.94 -7.06
CA HIS A 12 -4.41 -3.38 -6.48
C HIS A 12 -5.13 -4.40 -5.61
N LEU A 13 -5.21 -5.65 -6.07
CA LEU A 13 -5.76 -6.75 -5.29
C LEU A 13 -5.06 -6.89 -3.94
N VAL A 14 -3.73 -7.00 -3.92
CA VAL A 14 -2.95 -7.11 -2.67
C VAL A 14 -3.14 -5.87 -1.82
N ALA A 15 -3.03 -4.69 -2.42
CA ALA A 15 -3.02 -3.43 -1.72
C ALA A 15 -4.39 -3.11 -1.10
N ASP A 16 -5.49 -3.58 -1.67
CA ASP A 16 -6.86 -3.34 -1.19
C ASP A 16 -7.40 -4.50 -0.32
N LEU A 17 -6.76 -5.68 -0.35
CA LEU A 17 -7.20 -6.90 0.36
C LEU A 17 -7.47 -6.68 1.84
N PRO A 18 -6.62 -5.96 2.62
CA PRO A 18 -6.93 -5.72 4.02
C PRO A 18 -8.21 -4.91 4.18
N MET A 19 -8.41 -3.84 3.40
CA MET A 19 -9.65 -3.08 3.49
C MET A 19 -10.87 -3.93 3.11
N MET A 20 -10.77 -4.77 2.08
CA MET A 20 -11.85 -5.69 1.72
C MET A 20 -12.22 -6.64 2.87
N ALA A 21 -11.23 -7.16 3.60
CA ALA A 21 -11.45 -8.03 4.75
C ALA A 21 -12.13 -7.31 5.93
N PHE A 22 -11.91 -5.99 6.07
CA PHE A 22 -12.45 -5.18 7.15
C PHE A 22 -13.79 -4.50 6.84
N ILE A 23 -14.24 -4.48 5.58
CA ILE A 23 -15.54 -3.90 5.18
C ILE A 23 -16.71 -4.62 5.86
N TYR A 24 -16.75 -5.96 5.82
CA TYR A 24 -17.88 -6.72 6.36
C TYR A 24 -18.05 -6.53 7.89
N PRO A 25 -16.98 -6.69 8.71
CA PRO A 25 -17.09 -6.42 10.15
C PRO A 25 -17.47 -4.98 10.49
N TRP A 26 -17.12 -4.01 9.64
CA TRP A 26 -17.49 -2.60 9.80
C TRP A 26 -18.98 -2.35 9.55
N VAL A 27 -19.53 -2.94 8.47
CA VAL A 27 -20.97 -2.84 8.15
C VAL A 27 -21.83 -3.44 9.26
N VAL A 28 -21.38 -4.52 9.90
CA VAL A 28 -22.10 -5.17 11.01
C VAL A 28 -21.74 -4.57 12.39
N HIS A 29 -21.05 -3.42 12.41
CA HIS A 29 -20.66 -2.66 13.60
C HIS A 29 -19.92 -3.45 14.70
N HIS A 30 -19.33 -4.60 14.38
CA HIS A 30 -18.76 -5.50 15.39
C HIS A 30 -17.40 -5.06 15.93
N ASN A 31 -16.72 -4.09 15.29
CA ASN A 31 -15.31 -3.79 15.58
C ASN A 31 -14.91 -2.35 15.22
N THR A 32 -15.68 -1.35 15.65
CA THR A 32 -15.49 0.05 15.23
C THR A 32 -14.11 0.62 15.60
N ILE A 33 -13.60 0.32 16.80
CA ILE A 33 -12.26 0.81 17.24
C ILE A 33 -11.15 0.13 16.46
N VAL A 34 -11.21 -1.20 16.29
CA VAL A 34 -10.21 -1.95 15.51
C VAL A 34 -10.19 -1.47 14.06
N PHE A 35 -11.36 -1.19 13.49
CA PHE A 35 -11.47 -0.62 12.14
C PHE A 35 -10.84 0.78 12.06
N ILE A 36 -11.08 1.64 13.04
CA ILE A 36 -10.49 2.99 13.08
C ILE A 36 -8.96 2.90 13.18
N VAL A 37 -8.44 2.07 14.08
CA VAL A 37 -6.98 1.91 14.25
C VAL A 37 -6.36 1.26 13.02
N PHE A 38 -6.95 0.18 12.51
CA PHE A 38 -6.40 -0.54 11.37
C PHE A 38 -6.58 0.23 10.06
N GLY A 39 -7.80 0.64 9.72
CA GLY A 39 -8.12 1.37 8.49
C GLY A 39 -7.61 2.82 8.48
N GLY A 40 -7.57 3.48 9.64
CA GLY A 40 -7.15 4.88 9.75
C GLY A 40 -5.66 5.08 9.99
N LEU A 41 -4.97 4.15 10.66
CA LEU A 41 -3.55 4.30 11.01
C LEU A 41 -2.67 3.25 10.36
N ILE A 42 -2.93 1.96 10.62
CA ILE A 42 -2.02 0.90 10.18
C ILE A 42 -2.02 0.75 8.66
N TYR A 43 -3.20 0.75 8.05
CA TYR A 43 -3.38 0.56 6.61
C TYR A 43 -2.71 1.68 5.78
N PRO A 44 -3.04 2.97 5.96
CA PRO A 44 -2.50 4.03 5.10
C PRO A 44 -1.04 4.38 5.38
N PHE A 45 -0.55 4.20 6.62
CA PHE A 45 0.80 4.63 7.02
C PHE A 45 1.82 3.49 7.15
N ILE A 46 1.39 2.23 7.28
CA ILE A 46 2.30 1.08 7.40
C ILE A 46 2.13 0.15 6.20
N TYR A 47 0.94 -0.42 6.05
CA TYR A 47 0.72 -1.46 5.03
C TYR A 47 0.89 -0.91 3.61
N ARG A 48 0.16 0.17 3.28
CA ARG A 48 0.17 0.71 1.92
C ARG A 48 1.54 1.21 1.48
N PRO A 49 2.32 1.94 2.30
CA PRO A 49 3.69 2.33 1.95
C PRO A 49 4.64 1.14 1.73
N ILE A 50 4.49 0.05 2.49
CA ILE A 50 5.28 -1.17 2.31
C ILE A 50 4.96 -1.82 0.95
N ILE A 51 3.68 -1.98 0.62
CA ILE A 51 3.27 -2.58 -0.67
C ILE A 51 3.73 -1.70 -1.84
N ASP A 52 3.59 -0.38 -1.72
CA ASP A 52 4.05 0.57 -2.74
C ASP A 52 5.57 0.50 -2.94
N TYR A 53 6.34 0.36 -1.86
CA TYR A 53 7.79 0.15 -1.94
C TYR A 53 8.13 -1.12 -2.75
N TYR A 54 7.49 -2.25 -2.43
CA TYR A 54 7.75 -3.48 -3.16
C TYR A 54 7.31 -3.42 -4.63
N ARG A 55 6.26 -2.65 -4.94
CA ARG A 55 5.86 -2.38 -6.33
C ARG A 55 6.90 -1.52 -7.06
N LEU A 56 7.38 -0.44 -6.46
CA LEU A 56 8.38 0.42 -7.09
C LEU A 56 9.71 -0.31 -7.29
N LEU A 57 10.11 -1.12 -6.30
CA LEU A 57 11.28 -1.99 -6.41
C LEU A 57 11.09 -3.01 -7.55
N ALA A 58 9.87 -3.57 -7.69
CA ALA A 58 9.54 -4.47 -8.77
C ALA A 58 9.58 -3.80 -10.15
N LEU A 59 9.10 -2.56 -10.26
CA LEU A 59 9.13 -1.76 -11.49
C LEU A 59 10.56 -1.28 -11.84
N GLY A 60 11.53 -1.38 -10.93
CA GLY A 60 12.90 -0.90 -11.12
C GLY A 60 13.04 0.61 -10.95
N GLU A 61 12.06 1.25 -10.31
CA GLU A 61 12.00 2.71 -10.13
C GLU A 61 12.83 3.22 -8.96
N ILE A 62 13.11 2.32 -8.01
CA ILE A 62 13.86 2.61 -6.79
C ILE A 62 14.82 1.46 -6.50
N GLN A 63 15.85 1.74 -5.70
CA GLN A 63 16.74 0.71 -5.17
C GLN A 63 16.34 0.34 -3.74
N ALA A 64 16.80 -0.83 -3.28
CA ALA A 64 16.49 -1.29 -1.93
C ALA A 64 17.01 -0.33 -0.83
N THR A 65 18.05 0.43 -1.13
CA THR A 65 18.64 1.44 -0.24
C THR A 65 17.75 2.67 -0.06
N ASP A 66 16.79 2.92 -0.96
CA ASP A 66 15.90 4.08 -0.89
C ASP A 66 14.73 3.88 0.08
N PHE A 67 14.57 2.69 0.67
CA PHE A 67 13.49 2.42 1.63
C PHE A 67 13.46 3.44 2.78
N ARG A 68 14.62 3.78 3.35
CA ARG A 68 14.72 4.74 4.46
C ARG A 68 14.25 6.14 4.06
N LYS A 69 14.51 6.56 2.80
CA LYS A 69 14.03 7.84 2.26
C LYS A 69 12.52 7.79 2.04
N MET A 70 12.00 6.70 1.47
CA MET A 70 10.56 6.47 1.31
C MET A 70 9.83 6.51 2.64
N TRP A 71 10.37 5.85 3.67
CA TRP A 71 9.75 5.78 4.99
C TRP A 71 9.75 7.14 5.68
N LYS A 72 10.85 7.90 5.59
CA LYS A 72 10.98 9.22 6.22
C LYS A 72 10.10 10.28 5.56
N TRP A 73 9.98 10.26 4.24
CA TRP A 73 9.18 11.21 3.47
C TRP A 73 7.75 10.72 3.19
N GLY A 74 7.44 9.49 3.61
CA GLY A 74 6.11 8.88 3.64
C GLY A 74 5.28 9.13 2.39
N THR A 75 4.06 9.63 2.62
CA THR A 75 3.04 9.87 1.60
C THR A 75 3.51 10.84 0.50
N LEU A 76 4.34 11.83 0.82
CA LEU A 76 4.87 12.79 -0.16
C LEU A 76 5.76 12.09 -1.20
N TYR A 77 6.57 11.13 -0.78
CA TYR A 77 7.40 10.36 -1.69
C TYR A 77 6.56 9.44 -2.59
N ARG A 78 5.42 8.94 -2.09
CA ARG A 78 4.48 8.11 -2.86
C ARG A 78 3.80 8.91 -3.98
N PHE A 79 3.45 10.17 -3.75
CA PHE A 79 2.84 11.03 -4.78
C PHE A 79 3.73 11.20 -6.01
N LYS A 80 5.06 11.28 -5.82
CA LYS A 80 6.02 11.34 -6.94
C LYS A 80 5.88 10.16 -7.91
N TYR A 81 5.53 8.99 -7.40
CA TYR A 81 5.41 7.77 -8.21
C TYR A 81 3.95 7.33 -8.40
N TYR A 82 2.97 8.22 -8.18
CA TYR A 82 1.55 7.88 -8.22
C TYR A 82 1.15 7.22 -9.54
N ASN A 83 1.56 7.78 -10.69
CA ASN A 83 1.22 7.20 -12.00
C ASN A 83 1.80 5.78 -12.17
N LYS A 84 3.04 5.58 -11.73
CA LYS A 84 3.71 4.27 -11.79
C LYS A 84 3.06 3.25 -10.84
N LEU A 85 2.63 3.71 -9.66
CA LEU A 85 1.92 2.91 -8.67
C LEU A 85 0.49 2.57 -9.06
N MET A 86 -0.22 3.44 -9.79
CA MET A 86 -1.62 3.21 -10.15
C MET A 86 -1.77 2.53 -11.50
N PHE A 87 -0.94 2.88 -12.47
CA PHE A 87 -1.07 2.48 -13.87
C PHE A 87 0.11 1.67 -14.40
N GLY A 88 1.26 1.68 -13.70
CA GLY A 88 2.46 0.99 -14.17
C GLY A 88 3.17 1.70 -15.33
N ILE A 89 2.81 2.97 -15.57
CA ILE A 89 3.33 3.87 -16.62
C ILE A 89 3.94 5.10 -15.92
#